data_AF-A0A2D5AZ56-F1
#
_entry.id   AF-A0A2D5AZ56-F1
#
_cell.length_a   1.000
_cell.length_b   1.000
_cell.length_c   1.000
_cell.angle_alpha   90.00
_cell.angle_beta   90.00
_cell.angle_gamma   90.00
#
_symmetry.space_group_name_H-M   'P 1'
#
loop_
_entity.id
_entity.type
_entity.pdbx_description
1 polymer ?
#
loop_
_entity_poly.entity_id
_entity_poly.type
_entity_poly.pdbx_seq_one_letter_code
_entity_poly.pdbx_strand_id
1 'polypeptide(L)'
;MDPGAVLRGRIEDRVEQEHEAPHDQQEAQGGSLGGVPRTGFPSGDDLRRGSLFLAPLFLAASHAPLSSLGVDHEVRRIHQGFDAGHVTRRAHSARILAERWKRRKSFRILALAPVLKLHVNIDHVATLRQARRGIEPDPVAWARAVEGGGADGITCHLRKDRRHIQDTDLVALRKAVTTLLNLEVSLDEEMVGLALASGADEICIVPENRQEITTEGGLDAIAERGRLAEAVPRFRERGMPVSLFVDPEPDQLEVARALNVEFVELHTGSYANASEGALEEELERLRGGARCAHELGLRVNAGHGLSYDNVQGVLDLPHLEELNIGHSIVSRAVFCGVETAVRDMLRRMGRTVA
;
A
#
# COMPACT_ATOMS: atom_id res chain seq x y z
N MET A 1 -26.12 -23.39 4.29
CA MET A 1 -24.70 -23.80 4.32
C MET A 1 -23.88 -22.59 3.93
N ASP A 2 -22.86 -22.22 4.70
CA ASP A 2 -21.97 -21.08 4.37
C ASP A 2 -21.19 -21.42 3.09
N PRO A 3 -21.42 -20.72 1.96
CA PRO A 3 -20.68 -20.94 0.73
C PRO A 3 -19.16 -20.76 0.90
N GLY A 4 -18.74 -19.92 1.86
CA GLY A 4 -17.33 -19.71 2.21
C GLY A 4 -16.70 -20.89 2.94
N ALA A 5 -17.46 -21.67 3.72
CA ALA A 5 -16.96 -22.88 4.37
C ALA A 5 -16.75 -24.03 3.37
N VAL A 6 -17.64 -24.16 2.38
CA VAL A 6 -17.51 -25.18 1.32
C VAL A 6 -16.32 -24.87 0.40
N LEU A 7 -16.04 -23.59 0.12
CA LEU A 7 -14.90 -23.20 -0.70
C LEU A 7 -13.57 -23.18 0.08
N ARG A 8 -13.57 -22.80 1.38
CA ARG A 8 -12.41 -23.02 2.26
C ARG A 8 -12.02 -24.49 2.28
N GLY A 9 -13.01 -25.38 2.40
CA GLY A 9 -12.82 -26.81 2.22
C GLY A 9 -12.22 -27.15 0.86
N ARG A 10 -12.70 -26.58 -0.26
CA ARG A 10 -12.08 -26.84 -1.59
C ARG A 10 -10.66 -26.31 -1.74
N ILE A 11 -10.33 -25.16 -1.15
CA ILE A 11 -8.96 -24.65 -1.14
C ILE A 11 -8.10 -25.60 -0.30
N GLU A 12 -8.52 -25.93 0.92
CA GLU A 12 -7.84 -26.86 1.83
C GLU A 12 -7.67 -28.26 1.22
N ASP A 13 -8.71 -28.84 0.60
CA ASP A 13 -8.71 -30.13 -0.10
C ASP A 13 -7.72 -30.12 -1.29
N ARG A 14 -7.57 -28.98 -1.97
CA ARG A 14 -6.63 -28.83 -3.10
C ARG A 14 -5.19 -28.68 -2.61
N VAL A 15 -4.98 -27.99 -1.48
CA VAL A 15 -3.70 -27.94 -0.77
C VAL A 15 -3.26 -29.34 -0.33
N GLU A 16 -4.18 -30.15 0.19
CA GLU A 16 -3.90 -31.55 0.58
C GLU A 16 -3.52 -32.42 -0.63
N GLN A 17 -4.19 -32.25 -1.78
CA GLN A 17 -3.85 -32.97 -3.01
C GLN A 17 -2.49 -32.56 -3.61
N GLU A 18 -2.04 -31.32 -3.45
CA GLU A 18 -0.72 -30.88 -3.89
C GLU A 18 0.42 -31.43 -3.02
N HIS A 19 0.16 -31.75 -1.74
CA HIS A 19 1.12 -32.41 -0.86
C HIS A 19 1.24 -33.93 -1.09
N GLU A 20 0.28 -34.55 -1.78
CA GLU A 20 0.29 -36.00 -2.08
C GLU A 20 0.94 -36.36 -3.44
N ALA A 21 1.40 -35.39 -4.23
CA ALA A 21 2.11 -35.68 -5.48
C ALA A 21 3.49 -36.31 -5.19
N PRO A 22 3.85 -37.45 -5.83
CA PRO A 22 5.05 -38.18 -5.47
C PRO A 22 6.32 -37.40 -5.80
N HIS A 23 7.18 -37.23 -4.80
CA HIS A 23 8.56 -36.79 -4.97
C HIS A 23 9.32 -37.84 -5.81
N ASP A 24 9.50 -37.56 -7.10
CA ASP A 24 10.42 -38.31 -7.95
C ASP A 24 11.85 -38.13 -7.42
N GLN A 25 12.39 -39.23 -6.87
CA GLN A 25 13.78 -39.36 -6.48
C GLN A 25 14.63 -39.47 -7.75
N GLN A 26 15.43 -38.44 -8.05
CA GLN A 26 16.55 -38.59 -8.96
C GLN A 26 17.82 -38.94 -8.17
N GLU A 27 18.17 -40.22 -8.24
CA GLU A 27 19.51 -40.72 -7.95
C GLU A 27 20.52 -40.05 -8.88
N ALA A 28 21.49 -39.33 -8.31
CA ALA A 28 22.67 -38.86 -9.01
C ALA A 28 23.90 -39.59 -8.47
N GLN A 29 24.52 -40.37 -9.36
CA GLN A 29 25.70 -41.19 -9.15
C GLN A 29 26.95 -40.35 -8.87
N GLY A 30 27.92 -41.00 -8.23
CA GLY A 30 29.09 -40.41 -7.61
C GLY A 30 30.07 -39.69 -8.54
N GLY A 31 30.76 -38.72 -7.94
CA GLY A 31 31.95 -38.08 -8.49
C GLY A 31 32.77 -37.50 -7.33
N SER A 32 33.82 -38.21 -6.91
CA SER A 32 34.74 -37.78 -5.86
C SER A 32 35.64 -36.66 -6.35
N LEU A 33 35.72 -35.53 -5.64
CA LEU A 33 36.88 -34.64 -5.69
C LEU A 33 37.09 -33.91 -4.34
N GLY A 34 38.25 -34.18 -3.74
CA GLY A 34 39.17 -33.18 -3.18
C GLY A 34 38.70 -32.31 -2.02
N GLY A 35 39.16 -32.64 -0.81
CA GLY A 35 39.05 -31.77 0.35
C GLY A 35 40.02 -30.58 0.33
N VAL A 36 39.59 -29.46 0.90
CA VAL A 36 40.39 -28.29 1.31
C VAL A 36 39.70 -27.68 2.57
N PRO A 37 40.43 -27.13 3.56
CA PRO A 37 40.07 -27.28 4.97
C PRO A 37 39.25 -26.15 5.59
N ARG A 38 38.69 -26.48 6.76
CA ARG A 38 37.95 -25.62 7.69
C ARG A 38 38.81 -24.47 8.24
N THR A 39 38.30 -23.26 8.13
CA THR A 39 38.57 -22.11 9.01
C THR A 39 37.23 -21.81 9.69
N GLY A 40 37.06 -21.61 11.00
CA GLY A 40 37.92 -21.00 12.00
C GLY A 40 37.16 -19.79 12.56
N PHE A 41 36.11 -20.03 13.37
CA PHE A 41 35.44 -18.98 14.15
C PHE A 41 36.34 -18.53 15.29
N PRO A 42 36.38 -17.22 15.62
CA PRO A 42 36.68 -16.78 16.97
C PRO A 42 35.39 -16.48 17.73
N SER A 43 35.14 -17.30 18.76
CA SER A 43 34.37 -16.94 19.94
C SER A 43 35.25 -16.17 20.92
N GLY A 44 34.74 -15.11 21.53
CA GLY A 44 35.44 -14.39 22.59
C GLY A 44 34.58 -13.29 23.20
N ASP A 45 33.91 -13.63 24.30
CA ASP A 45 33.52 -12.70 25.35
C ASP A 45 34.76 -11.94 25.87
N ASP A 46 34.61 -10.70 26.34
CA ASP A 46 34.50 -10.40 27.78
C ASP A 46 34.74 -8.90 28.13
N LEU A 47 34.17 -8.48 29.28
CA LEU A 47 34.57 -7.39 30.19
C LEU A 47 34.13 -5.91 29.98
N ARG A 48 32.99 -5.61 30.63
CA ARG A 48 32.73 -4.68 31.77
C ARG A 48 33.50 -3.34 31.95
N ARG A 49 32.72 -2.39 32.51
CA ARG A 49 32.99 -1.14 33.29
C ARG A 49 32.91 0.15 32.44
N GLY A 50 32.18 1.21 32.77
CA GLY A 50 31.34 1.60 33.91
C GLY A 50 31.26 3.14 33.99
N SER A 51 30.10 3.70 34.39
CA SER A 51 29.86 5.07 34.92
C SER A 51 29.99 6.25 33.92
N LEU A 52 29.23 7.37 33.90
CA LEU A 52 28.35 8.08 34.83
C LEU A 52 27.36 9.01 34.07
N PHE A 53 26.14 9.13 34.60
CA PHE A 53 25.22 10.28 34.69
C PHE A 53 25.36 11.53 33.77
N LEU A 54 24.27 11.87 33.07
CA LEU A 54 23.51 13.14 33.24
C LEU A 54 22.17 13.07 32.49
N ALA A 55 21.07 13.25 33.22
CA ALA A 55 19.71 13.40 32.69
C ALA A 55 19.29 14.88 32.70
N PRO A 56 18.33 15.29 31.85
CA PRO A 56 17.41 16.36 32.19
C PRO A 56 15.95 15.87 32.25
N LEU A 57 15.30 16.30 33.32
CA LEU A 57 13.89 16.16 33.66
C LEU A 57 12.95 17.05 32.80
N PHE A 58 11.66 16.70 32.91
CA PHE A 58 10.43 17.51 32.77
C PHE A 58 9.83 17.64 31.35
N LEU A 59 8.52 17.49 31.12
CA LEU A 59 7.33 17.53 32.00
C LEU A 59 6.19 16.74 31.32
N ALA A 60 5.55 15.81 32.03
CA ALA A 60 4.31 15.18 31.61
C ALA A 60 3.12 16.13 31.91
N ALA A 61 2.27 16.38 30.91
CA ALA A 61 1.00 17.07 31.09
C ALA A 61 -0.15 16.09 30.79
N SER A 62 -0.74 15.59 31.87
CA SER A 62 -1.98 14.84 31.92
C SER A 62 -3.15 15.66 31.37
N HIS A 63 -3.95 15.04 30.50
CA HIS A 63 -5.25 15.58 30.07
C HIS A 63 -6.35 14.85 30.85
N ALA A 64 -6.96 15.55 31.80
CA ALA A 64 -8.30 15.24 32.32
C ALA A 64 -9.27 16.34 31.84
N PRO A 65 -10.54 16.02 31.52
CA PRO A 65 -11.47 16.94 30.89
C PRO A 65 -12.07 17.96 31.88
N LEU A 66 -12.08 19.23 31.49
CA LEU A 66 -12.81 20.30 32.19
C LEU A 66 -14.25 20.37 31.69
N SER A 67 -15.13 19.60 32.33
CA SER A 67 -16.58 19.85 32.37
C SER A 67 -16.99 20.14 33.81
N SER A 68 -16.80 21.39 34.24
CA SER A 68 -17.54 22.04 35.33
C SER A 68 -16.82 23.32 35.71
N LEU A 69 -17.46 24.45 35.45
CA LEU A 69 -17.43 25.68 36.24
C LEU A 69 -18.33 26.67 35.48
N GLY A 70 -19.61 26.64 35.86
CA GLY A 70 -20.58 27.62 35.39
C GLY A 70 -20.24 28.99 35.93
N VAL A 71 -20.42 30.02 35.09
CA VAL A 71 -20.59 31.40 35.52
C VAL A 71 -21.61 32.06 34.58
N ASP A 72 -22.89 31.72 34.82
CA ASP A 72 -24.02 32.59 34.49
C ASP A 72 -24.14 33.61 35.64
N HIS A 73 -23.57 34.81 35.47
CA HIS A 73 -24.04 36.10 36.04
C HIS A 73 -22.95 37.18 35.99
N GLU A 74 -22.74 37.84 34.85
CA GLU A 74 -22.18 39.21 34.87
C GLU A 74 -22.48 40.04 33.60
N VAL A 75 -23.71 39.93 33.08
CA VAL A 75 -24.22 40.78 31.97
C VAL A 75 -25.05 41.97 32.50
N ARG A 76 -25.03 42.28 33.80
CA ARG A 76 -25.80 43.42 34.36
C ARG A 76 -25.09 44.20 35.46
N ARG A 77 -24.20 45.09 35.02
CA ARG A 77 -23.74 46.38 35.59
C ARG A 77 -22.39 46.62 34.92
N ILE A 78 -22.26 47.55 34.00
CA ILE A 78 -21.80 48.91 34.32
C ILE A 78 -22.30 49.83 33.18
N HIS A 79 -23.31 50.63 33.47
CA HIS A 79 -23.47 51.97 32.90
C HIS A 79 -23.36 52.91 34.09
N GLN A 80 -22.23 53.62 34.21
CA GLN A 80 -22.09 54.99 34.73
C GLN A 80 -20.61 55.31 34.98
N GLY A 81 -20.11 56.29 34.23
CA GLY A 81 -18.93 57.11 34.50
C GLY A 81 -17.57 56.40 34.61
N PHE A 82 -16.70 56.55 33.62
CA PHE A 82 -15.33 57.05 33.83
C PHE A 82 -14.61 57.29 32.48
N ASP A 83 -14.36 58.57 32.25
CA ASP A 83 -13.26 59.22 31.54
C ASP A 83 -12.63 58.67 30.24
N ALA A 84 -12.75 59.47 29.19
CA ALA A 84 -12.13 59.33 27.89
C ALA A 84 -10.63 59.71 27.94
N GLY A 85 -9.81 58.84 28.52
CA GLY A 85 -8.35 59.07 28.55
C GLY A 85 -7.48 57.81 28.54
N HIS A 86 -8.07 56.62 28.68
CA HIS A 86 -7.31 55.36 28.86
C HIS A 86 -7.68 54.25 27.87
N VAL A 87 -8.30 54.61 26.73
CA VAL A 87 -8.79 53.63 25.73
C VAL A 87 -7.74 53.27 24.67
N THR A 88 -6.64 54.03 24.53
CA THR A 88 -5.71 53.84 23.40
C THR A 88 -4.57 52.85 23.63
N ARG A 89 -4.33 52.34 24.84
CA ARG A 89 -3.31 51.28 25.08
C ARG A 89 -3.87 49.86 25.19
N ARG A 90 -5.06 49.65 25.76
CA ARG A 90 -5.66 48.30 25.86
C ARG A 90 -6.25 47.79 24.53
N ALA A 91 -6.77 48.68 23.68
CA ALA A 91 -7.26 48.29 22.36
C ALA A 91 -6.12 47.85 21.41
N HIS A 92 -4.94 48.46 21.53
CA HIS A 92 -3.78 48.09 20.74
C HIS A 92 -3.21 46.72 21.16
N SER A 93 -3.13 46.46 22.47
CA SER A 93 -2.69 45.16 23.00
C SER A 93 -3.67 44.03 22.68
N ALA A 94 -4.99 44.28 22.77
CA ALA A 94 -6.02 43.32 22.39
C ALA A 94 -6.00 43.01 20.88
N ARG A 95 -5.72 44.01 20.03
CA ARG A 95 -5.61 43.84 18.58
C ARG A 95 -4.34 43.07 18.19
N ILE A 96 -3.20 43.31 18.85
CA ILE A 96 -1.97 42.52 18.67
C ILE A 96 -2.15 41.08 19.17
N LEU A 97 -2.84 40.88 20.29
CA LEU A 97 -3.16 39.54 20.80
C LEU A 97 -4.18 38.82 19.90
N ALA A 98 -5.16 39.52 19.33
CA ALA A 98 -6.10 38.97 18.35
C ALA A 98 -5.44 38.65 17.00
N GLU A 99 -4.50 39.47 16.53
CA GLU A 99 -3.65 39.21 15.35
C GLU A 99 -2.70 38.03 15.60
N ARG A 100 -2.07 37.96 16.78
CA ARG A 100 -1.25 36.80 17.19
C ARG A 100 -2.09 35.54 17.38
N TRP A 101 -3.34 35.65 17.84
CA TRP A 101 -4.27 34.54 17.96
C TRP A 101 -4.79 34.08 16.59
N LYS A 102 -5.07 35.00 15.66
CA LYS A 102 -5.38 34.70 14.24
C LYS A 102 -4.19 34.02 13.55
N ARG A 103 -2.97 34.54 13.71
CA ARG A 103 -1.72 33.92 13.19
C ARG A 103 -1.39 32.58 13.85
N ARG A 104 -1.76 32.35 15.11
CA ARG A 104 -1.63 31.04 15.79
C ARG A 104 -2.73 30.05 15.39
N LYS A 105 -3.94 30.50 15.02
CA LYS A 105 -4.98 29.65 14.42
C LYS A 105 -4.65 29.25 12.97
N SER A 106 -3.89 30.08 12.24
CA SER A 106 -3.33 29.69 10.94
C SER A 106 -2.27 28.59 11.02
N PHE A 107 -1.87 28.15 12.23
CA PHE A 107 -0.91 27.07 12.46
C PHE A 107 -1.53 25.75 12.94
N ARG A 108 -2.87 25.67 13.05
CA ARG A 108 -3.65 24.43 13.28
C ARG A 108 -5.01 24.68 12.63
N ILE A 109 -5.19 24.42 11.33
CA ILE A 109 -5.34 23.09 10.74
C ILE A 109 -4.53 23.09 9.43
N LEU A 110 -3.29 22.61 9.46
CA LEU A 110 -2.85 21.82 8.32
C LEU A 110 -3.73 20.57 8.46
N ALA A 111 -4.76 20.44 7.64
CA ALA A 111 -5.23 19.11 7.34
C ALA A 111 -3.98 18.43 6.79
N LEU A 112 -3.36 17.55 7.59
CA LEU A 112 -2.26 16.74 7.10
C LEU A 112 -2.82 16.12 5.83
N ALA A 113 -2.28 16.51 4.68
CA ALA A 113 -2.61 15.83 3.44
C ALA A 113 -2.43 14.33 3.75
N PRO A 114 -3.40 13.49 3.38
CA PRO A 114 -3.28 12.06 3.64
C PRO A 114 -1.93 11.58 3.10
N VAL A 115 -1.20 10.85 3.93
CA VAL A 115 0.13 10.35 3.57
C VAL A 115 -0.03 9.36 2.41
N LEU A 116 0.68 9.59 1.32
CA LEU A 116 0.71 8.68 0.17
C LEU A 116 1.13 7.28 0.64
N LYS A 117 0.30 6.28 0.36
CA LYS A 117 0.53 4.91 0.79
C LYS A 117 1.43 4.15 -0.17
N LEU A 118 2.18 3.19 0.37
CA LEU A 118 2.94 2.21 -0.40
C LEU A 118 2.39 0.82 -0.10
N HIS A 119 1.84 0.18 -1.11
CA HIS A 119 1.61 -1.25 -1.12
C HIS A 119 2.68 -1.93 -1.96
N VAL A 120 3.24 -3.02 -1.45
CA VAL A 120 4.32 -3.73 -2.15
C VAL A 120 3.78 -5.01 -2.75
N ASN A 121 3.87 -5.11 -4.08
CA ASN A 121 3.51 -6.34 -4.78
C ASN A 121 4.65 -7.38 -4.62
N ILE A 122 4.31 -8.58 -4.14
CA ILE A 122 5.28 -9.65 -3.82
C ILE A 122 5.31 -10.80 -4.84
N ASP A 123 4.68 -10.65 -6.01
CA ASP A 123 4.58 -11.72 -7.02
C ASP A 123 5.93 -12.24 -7.49
N HIS A 124 6.91 -11.34 -7.65
CA HIS A 124 8.23 -11.71 -8.11
C HIS A 124 9.10 -12.41 -7.05
N VAL A 125 8.70 -12.37 -5.79
CA VAL A 125 9.25 -13.25 -4.75
C VAL A 125 8.88 -14.69 -5.07
N ALA A 126 7.59 -14.94 -5.29
CA ALA A 126 7.10 -16.26 -5.67
C ALA A 126 7.63 -16.67 -7.05
N THR A 127 7.82 -15.75 -7.99
CA THR A 127 8.51 -16.04 -9.27
C THR A 127 9.91 -16.65 -9.04
N LEU A 128 10.71 -16.06 -8.14
CA LEU A 128 12.03 -16.58 -7.81
C LEU A 128 11.97 -17.98 -7.18
N ARG A 129 10.96 -18.24 -6.35
CA ARG A 129 10.70 -19.57 -5.77
C ARG A 129 10.32 -20.58 -6.86
N GLN A 130 9.38 -20.22 -7.74
CA GLN A 130 8.90 -21.08 -8.82
C GLN A 130 9.99 -21.41 -9.83
N ALA A 131 10.99 -20.55 -10.00
CA ALA A 131 12.16 -20.83 -10.85
C ALA A 131 12.92 -22.11 -10.42
N ARG A 132 12.81 -22.52 -9.16
CA ARG A 132 13.34 -23.80 -8.66
C ARG A 132 12.27 -24.78 -8.17
N ARG A 133 10.98 -24.41 -8.24
CA ARG A 133 9.87 -25.16 -7.64
C ARG A 133 10.18 -25.56 -6.19
N GLY A 134 10.85 -24.66 -5.48
CA GLY A 134 11.28 -24.86 -4.09
C GLY A 134 10.33 -24.24 -3.10
N ILE A 135 10.76 -24.17 -1.84
CA ILE A 135 10.04 -23.49 -0.76
C ILE A 135 10.56 -22.07 -0.51
N GLU A 136 11.70 -21.70 -1.11
CA GLU A 136 12.38 -20.43 -0.91
C GLU A 136 12.51 -19.62 -2.20
N PRO A 137 12.39 -18.27 -2.13
CA PRO A 137 11.98 -17.51 -0.95
C PRO A 137 10.48 -17.69 -0.63
N ASP A 138 10.15 -17.65 0.67
CA ASP A 138 8.77 -17.70 1.17
C ASP A 138 8.10 -16.32 1.06
N PRO A 139 6.98 -16.17 0.32
CA PRO A 139 6.21 -14.94 0.23
C PRO A 139 5.72 -14.40 1.58
N VAL A 140 5.43 -15.27 2.56
CA VAL A 140 4.94 -14.84 3.89
C VAL A 140 6.04 -14.19 4.70
N ALA A 141 7.24 -14.80 4.74
CA ALA A 141 8.41 -14.19 5.35
C ALA A 141 8.73 -12.83 4.70
N TRP A 142 8.58 -12.74 3.38
CA TRP A 142 8.75 -11.50 2.63
C TRP A 142 7.72 -10.43 3.01
N ALA A 143 6.43 -10.77 3.09
CA ALA A 143 5.37 -9.85 3.49
C ALA A 143 5.64 -9.23 4.87
N ARG A 144 6.09 -10.03 5.84
CA ARG A 144 6.46 -9.52 7.18
C ARG A 144 7.64 -8.54 7.14
N ALA A 145 8.65 -8.82 6.33
CA ALA A 145 9.80 -7.93 6.18
C ALA A 145 9.42 -6.63 5.43
N VAL A 146 8.48 -6.72 4.49
CA VAL A 146 7.90 -5.55 3.81
C VAL A 146 7.17 -4.65 4.82
N GLU A 147 6.30 -5.21 5.67
CA GLU A 147 5.62 -4.47 6.74
C GLU A 147 6.63 -3.87 7.74
N GLY A 148 7.67 -4.62 8.12
CA GLY A 148 8.78 -4.12 8.96
C GLY A 148 9.61 -3.00 8.30
N GLY A 149 9.56 -2.90 6.97
CA GLY A 149 10.10 -1.79 6.19
C GLY A 149 9.24 -0.53 6.22
N GLY A 150 7.98 -0.62 6.66
CA GLY A 150 7.03 0.49 6.79
C GLY A 150 6.04 0.63 5.64
N ALA A 151 5.87 -0.40 4.79
CA ALA A 151 4.80 -0.42 3.80
C ALA A 151 3.42 -0.44 4.50
N ASP A 152 2.42 0.15 3.86
CA ASP A 152 1.05 0.24 4.40
C ASP A 152 0.16 -0.94 3.99
N GLY A 153 0.66 -1.80 3.09
CA GLY A 153 -0.04 -2.98 2.60
C GLY A 153 0.82 -3.89 1.73
N ILE A 154 0.29 -5.08 1.48
CA ILE A 154 0.85 -6.14 0.64
C ILE A 154 -0.10 -6.37 -0.52
N THR A 155 0.46 -6.39 -1.72
CA THR A 155 -0.29 -6.74 -2.93
C THR A 155 0.19 -8.09 -3.45
N CYS A 156 -0.72 -8.95 -3.88
CA CYS A 156 -0.36 -10.16 -4.61
C CYS A 156 -1.37 -10.46 -5.70
N HIS A 157 -0.91 -11.04 -6.81
CA HIS A 157 -1.74 -11.44 -7.92
C HIS A 157 -1.83 -12.95 -7.98
N LEU A 158 -3.00 -13.48 -7.59
CA LEU A 158 -3.32 -14.88 -7.84
C LEU A 158 -3.77 -15.00 -9.30
N ARG A 159 -2.91 -15.53 -10.15
CA ARG A 159 -3.22 -15.81 -11.55
C ARG A 159 -3.89 -17.17 -11.70
N LYS A 160 -4.74 -17.33 -12.71
CA LYS A 160 -5.35 -18.59 -13.11
C LYS A 160 -4.34 -19.66 -13.48
N ASP A 161 -3.21 -19.27 -14.07
CA ASP A 161 -2.12 -20.18 -14.43
C ASP A 161 -1.14 -20.49 -13.29
N ARG A 162 -1.31 -19.86 -12.11
CA ARG A 162 -0.46 -20.02 -10.93
C ARG A 162 1.03 -19.86 -11.25
N ARG A 163 1.36 -18.91 -12.14
CA ARG A 163 2.75 -18.67 -12.56
C ARG A 163 3.70 -18.35 -11.41
N HIS A 164 3.21 -17.64 -10.39
CA HIS A 164 4.00 -17.20 -9.24
C HIS A 164 3.30 -17.51 -7.92
N ILE A 165 2.36 -16.66 -7.51
CA ILE A 165 1.57 -16.84 -6.30
C ILE A 165 0.68 -18.07 -6.49
N GLN A 166 0.68 -18.94 -5.48
CA GLN A 166 -0.13 -20.16 -5.42
C GLN A 166 -1.33 -19.96 -4.50
N ASP A 167 -2.33 -20.84 -4.61
CA ASP A 167 -3.51 -20.84 -3.75
C ASP A 167 -3.12 -20.97 -2.26
N THR A 168 -2.06 -21.75 -1.95
CA THR A 168 -1.47 -21.89 -0.61
C THR A 168 -0.89 -20.59 -0.05
N ASP A 169 -0.21 -19.81 -0.91
CA ASP A 169 0.36 -18.53 -0.52
C ASP A 169 -0.73 -17.56 -0.07
N LEU A 170 -1.85 -17.51 -0.80
CA LEU A 170 -2.96 -16.61 -0.48
C LEU A 170 -3.55 -16.90 0.91
N VAL A 171 -3.77 -18.18 1.23
CA VAL A 171 -4.26 -18.60 2.56
C VAL A 171 -3.26 -18.22 3.66
N ALA A 172 -1.96 -18.43 3.41
CA ALA A 172 -0.92 -18.15 4.39
C ALA A 172 -0.70 -16.64 4.58
N LEU A 173 -0.73 -15.86 3.51
CA LEU A 173 -0.65 -14.40 3.51
C LEU A 173 -1.81 -13.78 4.28
N ARG A 174 -3.05 -14.22 4.05
CA ARG A 174 -4.20 -13.71 4.81
C ARG A 174 -4.04 -13.91 6.31
N LYS A 175 -3.42 -15.02 6.75
CA LYS A 175 -3.17 -15.27 8.18
C LYS A 175 -2.02 -14.43 8.75
N ALA A 176 -1.10 -13.96 7.91
CA ALA A 176 0.15 -13.36 8.34
C ALA A 176 0.24 -11.84 8.16
N VAL A 177 -0.40 -11.28 7.13
CA VAL A 177 -0.43 -9.84 6.86
C VAL A 177 -1.22 -9.14 7.95
N THR A 178 -0.58 -8.14 8.56
CA THR A 178 -1.11 -7.36 9.69
C THR A 178 -1.60 -5.97 9.29
N THR A 179 -1.16 -5.51 8.12
CA THR A 179 -1.61 -4.31 7.43
C THR A 179 -2.81 -4.63 6.51
N LEU A 180 -2.77 -4.24 5.24
CA LEU A 180 -3.80 -4.47 4.24
C LEU A 180 -3.31 -5.49 3.22
N LEU A 181 -4.14 -6.50 2.91
CA LEU A 181 -3.89 -7.44 1.81
C LEU A 181 -4.76 -7.06 0.60
N ASN A 182 -4.13 -6.50 -0.43
CA ASN A 182 -4.73 -6.20 -1.72
C ASN A 182 -4.52 -7.40 -2.66
N LEU A 183 -5.62 -7.98 -3.14
CA LEU A 183 -5.57 -9.14 -4.02
C LEU A 183 -5.91 -8.74 -5.46
N GLU A 184 -4.92 -8.86 -6.34
CA GLU A 184 -5.11 -8.76 -7.78
C GLU A 184 -5.65 -10.08 -8.33
N VAL A 185 -6.74 -10.00 -9.12
CA VAL A 185 -7.34 -11.16 -9.81
C VAL A 185 -8.01 -10.77 -11.12
N SER A 186 -8.17 -11.76 -11.98
CA SER A 186 -8.94 -11.63 -13.21
C SER A 186 -10.44 -11.80 -13.01
N LEU A 187 -11.21 -11.49 -14.05
CA LEU A 187 -12.67 -11.73 -14.10
C LEU A 187 -13.05 -13.19 -14.40
N ASP A 188 -12.11 -14.13 -14.43
CA ASP A 188 -12.45 -15.54 -14.57
C ASP A 188 -13.24 -16.02 -13.34
N GLU A 189 -14.32 -16.78 -13.54
CA GLU A 189 -15.22 -17.16 -12.45
C GLU A 189 -14.54 -18.01 -11.37
N GLU A 190 -13.52 -18.81 -11.73
CA GLU A 190 -12.70 -19.52 -10.73
C GLU A 190 -11.98 -18.51 -9.83
N MET A 191 -11.38 -17.49 -10.44
CA MET A 191 -10.57 -16.48 -9.76
C MET A 191 -11.43 -15.57 -8.90
N VAL A 192 -12.59 -15.15 -9.41
CA VAL A 192 -13.59 -14.41 -8.64
C VAL A 192 -14.04 -15.22 -7.43
N GLY A 193 -14.31 -16.53 -7.61
CA GLY A 193 -14.67 -17.43 -6.51
C GLY A 193 -13.60 -17.55 -5.43
N LEU A 194 -12.33 -17.69 -5.83
CA LEU A 194 -11.19 -17.76 -4.92
C LEU A 194 -10.97 -16.45 -4.18
N ALA A 195 -10.99 -15.31 -4.89
CA ALA A 195 -10.86 -13.99 -4.29
C ALA A 195 -11.96 -13.73 -3.24
N LEU A 196 -13.20 -14.08 -3.56
CA LEU A 196 -14.35 -14.02 -2.67
C LEU A 196 -14.18 -14.85 -1.38
N ALA A 197 -13.43 -15.94 -1.43
CA ALA A 197 -13.16 -16.82 -0.27
C ALA A 197 -11.87 -16.48 0.48
N SER A 198 -10.98 -15.68 -0.13
CA SER A 198 -9.65 -15.37 0.38
C SER A 198 -9.63 -14.58 1.69
N GLY A 199 -10.66 -13.76 1.92
CA GLY A 199 -10.67 -12.77 3.01
C GLY A 199 -9.68 -11.61 2.79
N ALA A 200 -9.20 -11.37 1.56
CA ALA A 200 -8.45 -10.16 1.22
C ALA A 200 -9.23 -8.90 1.64
N ASP A 201 -8.50 -7.84 1.97
CA ASP A 201 -9.09 -6.59 2.43
C ASP A 201 -9.62 -5.76 1.26
N GLU A 202 -8.90 -5.78 0.13
CA GLU A 202 -9.25 -5.10 -1.12
C GLU A 202 -9.01 -6.01 -2.32
N ILE A 203 -9.74 -5.75 -3.41
CA ILE A 203 -9.61 -6.46 -4.70
C ILE A 203 -9.20 -5.47 -5.77
N CYS A 204 -8.18 -5.80 -6.56
CA CYS A 204 -7.86 -5.10 -7.79
C CYS A 204 -8.15 -6.01 -9.00
N ILE A 205 -9.07 -5.60 -9.86
CA ILE A 205 -9.38 -6.36 -11.07
C ILE A 205 -8.41 -5.96 -12.17
N VAL A 206 -7.65 -6.94 -12.64
CA VAL A 206 -6.61 -6.79 -13.66
C VAL A 206 -6.96 -7.60 -14.92
N PRO A 207 -6.49 -7.20 -16.11
CA PRO A 207 -6.60 -8.05 -17.29
C PRO A 207 -5.78 -9.32 -17.06
N GLU A 208 -6.23 -10.44 -17.61
CA GLU A 208 -5.47 -11.70 -17.54
C GLU A 208 -5.30 -12.29 -18.92
N ASN A 209 -4.10 -12.12 -19.47
CA ASN A 209 -3.65 -12.82 -20.67
C ASN A 209 -2.50 -13.77 -20.33
N ARG A 210 -2.29 -14.78 -21.19
CA ARG A 210 -1.32 -15.86 -20.96
C ARG A 210 0.16 -15.41 -21.08
N GLN A 211 0.47 -14.19 -21.53
CA GLN A 211 1.80 -13.82 -22.02
C GLN A 211 2.50 -12.67 -21.29
N GLU A 212 2.07 -12.27 -20.08
CA GLU A 212 2.71 -11.17 -19.34
C GLU A 212 4.24 -11.31 -19.19
N ILE A 213 4.96 -10.67 -20.10
CA ILE A 213 6.41 -10.40 -20.10
C ILE A 213 6.64 -8.89 -20.45
N THR A 214 5.59 -8.05 -20.38
CA THR A 214 5.47 -6.61 -20.72
C THR A 214 5.08 -6.29 -22.17
N THR A 215 3.90 -5.67 -22.31
CA THR A 215 3.31 -4.80 -23.36
C THR A 215 1.77 -4.88 -23.29
N GLU A 216 1.19 -5.02 -22.11
CA GLU A 216 -0.27 -5.06 -21.96
C GLU A 216 -0.72 -3.76 -21.31
N GLY A 217 -1.79 -3.16 -21.84
CA GLY A 217 -2.45 -1.99 -21.26
C GLY A 217 -3.30 -2.37 -20.06
N GLY A 218 -4.02 -1.40 -19.51
CA GLY A 218 -5.01 -1.65 -18.46
C GLY A 218 -6.14 -2.58 -18.91
N LEU A 219 -6.99 -2.98 -17.96
CA LEU A 219 -8.26 -3.66 -18.21
C LEU A 219 -9.12 -2.81 -19.15
N ASP A 220 -9.58 -3.41 -20.25
CA ASP A 220 -10.61 -2.79 -21.09
C ASP A 220 -11.97 -2.92 -20.40
N ALA A 221 -12.25 -2.01 -19.46
CA ALA A 221 -13.48 -1.98 -18.70
C ALA A 221 -14.72 -1.79 -19.59
N ILE A 222 -14.58 -1.11 -20.73
CA ILE A 222 -15.66 -0.94 -21.71
C ILE A 222 -16.07 -2.31 -22.26
N ALA A 223 -15.09 -3.09 -22.76
CA ALA A 223 -15.34 -4.42 -23.29
C ALA A 223 -15.83 -5.40 -22.22
N GLU A 224 -15.30 -5.29 -21.00
CA GLU A 224 -15.60 -6.18 -19.88
C GLU A 224 -16.79 -5.72 -19.02
N ARG A 225 -17.49 -4.65 -19.41
CA ARG A 225 -18.56 -4.01 -18.61
C ARG A 225 -19.60 -5.00 -18.09
N GLY A 226 -20.01 -5.97 -18.93
CA GLY A 226 -20.99 -6.99 -18.54
C GLY A 226 -20.49 -7.89 -17.41
N ARG A 227 -19.27 -8.42 -17.54
CA ARG A 227 -18.64 -9.29 -16.53
C ARG A 227 -18.32 -8.52 -15.26
N LEU A 228 -17.87 -7.27 -15.39
CA LEU A 228 -17.66 -6.38 -14.25
C LEU A 228 -18.95 -6.10 -13.48
N ALA A 229 -20.06 -5.86 -14.18
CA ALA A 229 -21.36 -5.62 -13.54
C ALA A 229 -21.87 -6.83 -12.75
N GLU A 230 -21.41 -8.04 -13.08
CA GLU A 230 -21.70 -9.26 -12.31
C GLU A 230 -20.72 -9.46 -11.13
N ALA A 231 -19.43 -9.19 -11.34
CA ALA A 231 -18.39 -9.47 -10.33
C ALA A 231 -18.29 -8.40 -9.23
N VAL A 232 -18.32 -7.11 -9.59
CA VAL A 232 -18.10 -5.99 -8.65
C VAL A 232 -19.08 -6.01 -7.47
N PRO A 233 -20.40 -6.19 -7.66
CA PRO A 233 -21.33 -6.25 -6.53
C PRO A 233 -21.02 -7.37 -5.55
N ARG A 234 -20.57 -8.54 -6.03
CA ARG A 234 -20.27 -9.71 -5.19
C ARG A 234 -19.14 -9.43 -4.21
N PHE A 235 -18.10 -8.71 -4.65
CA PHE A 235 -17.00 -8.28 -3.77
C PHE A 235 -17.46 -7.21 -2.78
N ARG A 236 -18.17 -6.20 -3.26
CA ARG A 236 -18.66 -5.10 -2.42
C ARG A 236 -19.64 -5.57 -1.33
N GLU A 237 -20.52 -6.53 -1.64
CA GLU A 237 -21.43 -7.15 -0.66
C GLU A 237 -20.69 -7.89 0.46
N ARG A 238 -19.44 -8.31 0.22
CA ARG A 238 -18.54 -8.89 1.24
C ARG A 238 -17.73 -7.85 2.00
N GLY A 239 -17.91 -6.57 1.71
CA GLY A 239 -17.14 -5.49 2.30
C GLY A 239 -15.71 -5.41 1.77
N MET A 240 -15.46 -5.92 0.56
CA MET A 240 -14.16 -5.83 -0.12
C MET A 240 -14.23 -4.70 -1.15
N PRO A 241 -13.61 -3.53 -0.89
CA PRO A 241 -13.52 -2.45 -1.86
C PRO A 241 -12.85 -2.92 -3.14
N VAL A 242 -13.31 -2.41 -4.27
CA VAL A 242 -12.82 -2.81 -5.59
C VAL A 242 -12.04 -1.66 -6.24
N SER A 243 -10.88 -2.00 -6.78
CA SER A 243 -10.09 -1.22 -7.72
C SER A 243 -10.16 -1.82 -9.11
N LEU A 244 -10.20 -1.00 -10.15
CA LEU A 244 -9.98 -1.44 -11.54
C LEU A 244 -8.62 -0.93 -12.02
N PHE A 245 -7.77 -1.84 -12.48
CA PHE A 245 -6.50 -1.48 -13.13
C PHE A 245 -6.76 -1.08 -14.57
N VAL A 246 -6.73 0.22 -14.90
CA VAL A 246 -7.16 0.75 -16.20
C VAL A 246 -6.19 1.79 -16.73
N ASP A 247 -6.19 1.99 -18.05
CA ASP A 247 -5.49 3.12 -18.66
C ASP A 247 -6.13 4.46 -18.23
N PRO A 248 -5.37 5.57 -18.19
CA PRO A 248 -5.86 6.88 -17.74
C PRO A 248 -6.76 7.58 -18.78
N GLU A 249 -7.73 6.84 -19.32
CA GLU A 249 -8.65 7.28 -20.38
C GLU A 249 -10.06 7.52 -19.84
N PRO A 250 -10.71 8.66 -20.14
CA PRO A 250 -12.02 9.03 -19.59
C PRO A 250 -13.10 7.94 -19.73
N ASP A 251 -13.21 7.31 -20.90
CA ASP A 251 -14.25 6.31 -21.17
C ASP A 251 -14.09 5.06 -20.28
N GLN A 252 -12.86 4.68 -19.94
CA GLN A 252 -12.58 3.57 -19.00
C GLN A 252 -13.00 3.96 -17.57
N LEU A 253 -12.72 5.20 -17.16
CA LEU A 253 -13.06 5.73 -15.84
C LEU A 253 -14.57 5.91 -15.65
N GLU A 254 -15.30 6.29 -16.70
CA GLU A 254 -16.76 6.37 -16.67
C GLU A 254 -17.40 4.99 -16.43
N VAL A 255 -16.82 3.91 -16.97
CA VAL A 255 -17.27 2.54 -16.67
C VAL A 255 -17.06 2.22 -15.19
N ALA A 256 -15.86 2.49 -14.66
CA ALA A 256 -15.54 2.28 -13.25
C ALA A 256 -16.56 3.00 -12.35
N ARG A 257 -16.86 4.27 -12.68
CA ARG A 257 -17.86 5.05 -11.97
C ARG A 257 -19.27 4.48 -12.07
N ALA A 258 -19.69 4.00 -13.24
CA ALA A 258 -21.01 3.41 -13.43
C ALA A 258 -21.20 2.11 -12.61
N LEU A 259 -20.12 1.37 -12.41
CA LEU A 259 -20.08 0.15 -11.59
C LEU A 259 -20.00 0.44 -10.08
N ASN A 260 -19.83 1.71 -9.69
CA ASN A 260 -19.60 2.15 -8.32
C ASN A 260 -18.41 1.42 -7.69
N VAL A 261 -17.28 1.29 -8.38
CA VAL A 261 -16.04 0.85 -7.71
C VAL A 261 -15.49 1.98 -6.85
N GLU A 262 -14.72 1.65 -5.82
CA GLU A 262 -14.13 2.63 -4.91
C GLU A 262 -12.88 3.28 -5.50
N PHE A 263 -12.07 2.48 -6.21
CA PHE A 263 -10.76 2.88 -6.69
C PHE A 263 -10.60 2.62 -8.19
N VAL A 264 -9.67 3.36 -8.77
CA VAL A 264 -8.99 2.97 -10.01
C VAL A 264 -7.49 2.96 -9.75
N GLU A 265 -6.81 1.97 -10.31
CA GLU A 265 -5.36 1.96 -10.39
C GLU A 265 -4.95 2.34 -11.81
N LEU A 266 -4.40 3.54 -11.97
CA LEU A 266 -4.01 4.06 -13.28
C LEU A 266 -2.75 3.33 -13.75
N HIS A 267 -2.82 2.79 -14.96
CA HIS A 267 -1.73 2.08 -15.59
C HIS A 267 -0.57 3.04 -15.92
N THR A 268 0.50 2.97 -15.15
CA THR A 268 1.72 3.79 -15.32
C THR A 268 2.77 3.18 -16.26
N GLY A 269 2.52 2.04 -16.90
CA GLY A 269 3.52 1.37 -17.74
C GLY A 269 3.92 2.15 -19.00
N SER A 270 3.02 2.90 -19.63
CA SER A 270 3.38 3.78 -20.77
C SER A 270 4.35 4.88 -20.33
N TYR A 271 4.09 5.49 -19.17
CA TYR A 271 5.02 6.42 -18.53
C TYR A 271 6.36 5.76 -18.17
N ALA A 272 6.33 4.58 -17.54
CA ALA A 272 7.54 3.90 -17.07
C ALA A 272 8.48 3.50 -18.22
N ASN A 273 7.91 3.20 -19.40
CA ASN A 273 8.65 2.80 -20.60
C ASN A 273 8.84 3.95 -21.60
N ALA A 274 8.39 5.17 -21.28
CA ALA A 274 8.46 6.31 -22.18
C ALA A 274 9.92 6.70 -22.46
N SER A 275 10.20 7.03 -23.72
CA SER A 275 11.42 7.76 -24.06
C SER A 275 11.38 9.18 -23.50
N GLU A 276 12.54 9.83 -23.35
CA GLU A 276 12.65 11.19 -22.81
C GLU A 276 11.73 12.20 -23.53
N GLY A 277 11.55 12.06 -24.85
CA GLY A 277 10.68 12.94 -25.64
C GLY A 277 9.17 12.72 -25.42
N ALA A 278 8.75 11.59 -24.88
CA ALA A 278 7.35 11.24 -24.62
C ALA A 278 6.97 11.32 -23.13
N LEU A 279 7.94 11.54 -22.24
CA LEU A 279 7.75 11.47 -20.80
C LEU A 279 6.70 12.45 -20.27
N GLU A 280 6.78 13.72 -20.69
CA GLU A 280 5.84 14.75 -20.23
C GLU A 280 4.43 14.54 -20.78
N GLU A 281 4.31 13.99 -22.00
CA GLU A 281 3.02 13.63 -22.58
C GLU A 281 2.33 12.53 -21.76
N GLU A 282 3.06 11.48 -21.41
CA GLU A 282 2.54 10.39 -20.57
C GLU A 282 2.21 10.85 -19.15
N LEU A 283 3.00 11.77 -18.58
CA LEU A 283 2.68 12.40 -17.30
C LEU A 283 1.40 13.24 -17.38
N GLU A 284 1.21 14.02 -18.45
CA GLU A 284 -0.01 14.82 -18.59
C GLU A 284 -1.25 13.94 -18.80
N ARG A 285 -1.12 12.82 -19.52
CA ARG A 285 -2.17 11.80 -19.62
C ARG A 285 -2.55 11.27 -18.24
N LEU A 286 -1.57 10.88 -17.40
CA LEU A 286 -1.82 10.44 -16.03
C LEU A 286 -2.48 11.53 -15.17
N ARG A 287 -2.01 12.79 -15.27
CA ARG A 287 -2.63 13.91 -14.54
C ARG A 287 -4.08 14.14 -14.98
N GLY A 288 -4.36 14.04 -16.28
CA GLY A 288 -5.70 14.11 -16.85
C GLY A 288 -6.61 13.00 -16.31
N GLY A 289 -6.15 11.75 -16.37
CA GLY A 289 -6.86 10.59 -15.84
C GLY A 289 -7.14 10.71 -14.33
N ALA A 290 -6.15 11.14 -13.54
CA ALA A 290 -6.30 11.30 -12.10
C ALA A 290 -7.32 12.40 -11.73
N ARG A 291 -7.33 13.54 -12.44
CA ARG A 291 -8.38 14.57 -12.27
C ARG A 291 -9.76 14.03 -12.63
N CYS A 292 -9.88 13.37 -13.79
CA CYS A 292 -11.14 12.80 -14.25
C CYS A 292 -11.69 11.77 -13.26
N ALA A 293 -10.85 10.83 -12.80
CA ALA A 293 -11.22 9.83 -11.80
C ALA A 293 -11.76 10.48 -10.52
N HIS A 294 -11.06 11.49 -10.00
CA HIS A 294 -11.48 12.22 -8.82
C HIS A 294 -12.81 12.97 -9.01
N GLU A 295 -13.00 13.64 -10.16
CA GLU A 295 -14.26 14.32 -10.50
C GLU A 295 -15.45 13.35 -10.59
N LEU A 296 -15.19 12.12 -11.03
CA LEU A 296 -16.18 11.05 -11.02
C LEU A 296 -16.45 10.51 -9.61
N GLY A 297 -15.61 10.83 -8.61
CA GLY A 297 -15.73 10.36 -7.24
C GLY A 297 -14.97 9.05 -6.96
N LEU A 298 -14.05 8.68 -7.84
CA LEU A 298 -13.15 7.53 -7.68
C LEU A 298 -11.90 7.95 -6.91
N ARG A 299 -11.36 7.02 -6.13
CA ARG A 299 -10.05 7.17 -5.46
C ARG A 299 -8.95 6.68 -6.41
N VAL A 300 -7.80 7.36 -6.40
CA VAL A 300 -6.77 7.17 -7.43
C VAL A 300 -5.54 6.48 -6.86
N ASN A 301 -5.24 5.30 -7.40
CA ASN A 301 -4.02 4.54 -7.16
C ASN A 301 -3.19 4.49 -8.45
N ALA A 302 -1.92 4.07 -8.36
CA ALA A 302 -1.05 3.79 -9.51
C ALA A 302 0.07 2.82 -9.09
N GLY A 303 0.97 2.40 -9.99
CA GLY A 303 2.12 1.61 -9.52
C GLY A 303 2.89 0.81 -10.55
N HIS A 304 2.21 0.34 -11.60
CA HIS A 304 2.81 -0.54 -12.60
C HIS A 304 4.05 0.07 -13.28
N GLY A 305 5.17 -0.65 -13.25
CA GLY A 305 6.43 -0.21 -13.86
C GLY A 305 7.17 0.91 -13.11
N LEU A 306 6.63 1.41 -11.99
CA LEU A 306 7.35 2.39 -11.18
C LEU A 306 8.60 1.77 -10.57
N SER A 307 9.62 2.60 -10.48
CA SER A 307 10.95 2.26 -10.01
C SER A 307 11.52 3.38 -9.16
N TYR A 308 12.66 3.10 -8.53
CA TYR A 308 13.37 4.11 -7.77
C TYR A 308 13.63 5.37 -8.61
N ASP A 309 13.92 5.25 -9.90
CA ASP A 309 14.36 6.39 -10.72
C ASP A 309 13.23 7.20 -11.33
N ASN A 310 12.03 6.63 -11.50
CA ASN A 310 10.88 7.33 -12.10
C ASN A 310 9.74 7.61 -11.11
N VAL A 311 9.71 7.02 -9.91
CA VAL A 311 8.61 7.23 -8.94
C VAL A 311 8.39 8.71 -8.61
N GLN A 312 9.43 9.53 -8.65
CA GLN A 312 9.33 10.97 -8.37
C GLN A 312 8.41 11.71 -9.34
N GLY A 313 8.34 11.29 -10.61
CA GLY A 313 7.53 11.97 -11.61
C GLY A 313 6.02 11.84 -11.37
N VAL A 314 5.59 10.82 -10.61
CA VAL A 314 4.16 10.59 -10.32
C VAL A 314 3.72 11.11 -8.95
N LEU A 315 4.63 11.61 -8.11
CA LEU A 315 4.27 12.07 -6.75
C LEU A 315 3.37 13.32 -6.76
N ASP A 316 3.47 14.13 -7.81
CA ASP A 316 2.63 15.31 -8.00
C ASP A 316 1.34 15.02 -8.78
N LEU A 317 1.01 13.73 -9.02
CA LEU A 317 -0.28 13.38 -9.60
C LEU A 317 -1.41 13.81 -8.65
N PRO A 318 -2.41 14.56 -9.13
CA PRO A 318 -3.48 15.06 -8.27
C PRO A 318 -4.32 13.90 -7.74
N HIS A 319 -4.69 13.96 -6.46
CA HIS A 319 -5.57 12.98 -5.80
C HIS A 319 -5.01 11.55 -5.68
N LEU A 320 -3.73 11.33 -5.97
CA LEU A 320 -3.07 10.04 -5.77
C LEU A 320 -3.06 9.66 -4.28
N GLU A 321 -3.58 8.48 -3.96
CA GLU A 321 -3.68 7.97 -2.59
C GLU A 321 -2.69 6.85 -2.28
N GLU A 322 -2.32 6.06 -3.28
CA GLU A 322 -1.53 4.84 -3.09
C GLU A 322 -0.68 4.49 -4.32
N LEU A 323 0.51 3.95 -4.07
CA LEU A 323 1.36 3.30 -5.06
C LEU A 323 1.50 1.80 -4.79
N ASN A 324 1.14 0.96 -5.77
CA ASN A 324 1.33 -0.49 -5.79
C ASN A 324 2.61 -0.86 -6.56
N ILE A 325 3.75 -1.02 -5.88
CA ILE A 325 5.05 -1.22 -6.54
C ILE A 325 5.59 -2.62 -6.25
N GLY A 326 5.84 -3.41 -7.30
CA GLY A 326 6.34 -4.78 -7.17
C GLY A 326 7.80 -4.95 -7.60
N HIS A 327 7.99 -5.32 -8.87
CA HIS A 327 9.27 -5.73 -9.45
C HIS A 327 10.48 -4.90 -9.00
N SER A 328 10.38 -3.57 -9.05
CA SER A 328 11.53 -2.70 -8.73
C SER A 328 12.01 -2.89 -7.27
N ILE A 329 11.08 -3.03 -6.32
CA ILE A 329 11.40 -3.27 -4.91
C ILE A 329 12.03 -4.66 -4.75
N VAL A 330 11.46 -5.68 -5.40
CA VAL A 330 12.01 -7.04 -5.38
C VAL A 330 13.45 -7.07 -5.91
N SER A 331 13.68 -6.44 -7.06
CA SER A 331 15.01 -6.34 -7.68
C SER A 331 16.02 -5.60 -6.81
N ARG A 332 15.61 -4.52 -6.13
CA ARG A 332 16.47 -3.79 -5.18
C ARG A 332 16.81 -4.62 -3.94
N ALA A 333 15.86 -5.39 -3.42
CA ALA A 333 16.02 -6.19 -2.22
C ALA A 333 17.05 -7.32 -2.38
N VAL A 334 17.25 -7.83 -3.60
CA VAL A 334 18.31 -8.81 -3.90
C VAL A 334 19.69 -8.31 -3.47
N PHE A 335 19.92 -6.99 -3.52
CA PHE A 335 21.21 -6.38 -3.17
C PHE A 335 21.31 -5.90 -1.73
N CYS A 336 20.21 -5.40 -1.14
CA CYS A 336 20.25 -4.68 0.14
C CYS A 336 19.31 -5.20 1.22
N GLY A 337 18.57 -6.28 0.93
CA GLY A 337 17.53 -6.81 1.81
C GLY A 337 16.19 -6.08 1.65
N VAL A 338 15.11 -6.76 2.07
CA VAL A 338 13.71 -6.33 1.87
C VAL A 338 13.40 -5.03 2.59
N GLU A 339 13.67 -4.95 3.90
CA GLU A 339 13.37 -3.76 4.69
C GLU A 339 14.09 -2.52 4.14
N THR A 340 15.37 -2.63 3.78
CA THR A 340 16.13 -1.52 3.21
C THR A 340 15.53 -1.05 1.89
N ALA A 341 15.15 -1.97 1.00
CA ALA A 341 14.51 -1.63 -0.26
C ALA A 341 13.19 -0.87 -0.04
N VAL A 342 12.32 -1.36 0.84
CA VAL A 342 11.05 -0.68 1.17
C VAL A 342 11.30 0.71 1.78
N ARG A 343 12.21 0.83 2.74
CA ARG A 343 12.56 2.13 3.35
C ARG A 343 13.11 3.12 2.32
N ASP A 344 13.93 2.65 1.38
CA ASP A 344 14.46 3.48 0.30
C ASP A 344 13.34 3.96 -0.64
N MET A 345 12.37 3.11 -0.98
CA MET A 345 11.22 3.52 -1.81
C MET A 345 10.36 4.55 -1.09
N LEU A 346 10.04 4.32 0.19
CA LEU A 346 9.29 5.28 1.01
C LEU A 346 9.99 6.64 1.08
N ARG A 347 11.31 6.68 1.24
CA ARG A 347 12.08 7.94 1.21
C ARG A 347 11.96 8.64 -0.15
N ARG A 348 12.00 7.89 -1.26
CA ARG A 348 11.81 8.47 -2.60
C ARG A 348 10.40 9.01 -2.81
N MET A 349 9.39 8.42 -2.16
CA MET A 349 8.03 8.95 -2.07
C MET A 349 7.88 10.13 -1.09
N GLY A 350 8.98 10.64 -0.53
CA GLY A 350 8.97 11.77 0.40
C GLY A 350 8.55 11.42 1.84
N ARG A 351 8.47 10.14 2.20
CA ARG A 351 8.12 9.72 3.57
C ARG A 351 9.34 9.70 4.47
N THR A 352 9.15 10.23 5.69
CA THR A 352 10.11 10.07 6.77
C THR A 352 9.93 8.67 7.35
N VAL A 353 10.97 7.85 7.24
CA VAL A 353 10.99 6.50 7.83
C VAL A 353 11.79 6.56 9.12
N ALA A 354 11.21 6.03 10.21
CA ALA A 354 11.78 6.07 11.56
C ALA A 354 13.01 5.16 11.72
#